data_AF-A0A0M3JJ29-F1
#
_entry.id   AF-A0A0M3JJ29-F1
#
_cell.length_a   1.000
_cell.length_b   1.000
_cell.length_c   1.000
_cell.angle_alpha   90.00
_cell.angle_beta   90.00
_cell.angle_gamma   90.00
#
_symmetry.space_group_name_H-M   'P 1'
#
loop_
_entity.id
_entity.type
_entity.pdbx_description
1 polymer ?
#
loop_
_entity_poly.entity_id
_entity_poly.type
_entity_poly.pdbx_seq_one_letter_code
_entity_poly.pdbx_strand_id
1 'polypeptide(L)'
;LAPDALNPISINATRYALLSNSRAPLLEHGISEQYKREMIALAQRKNMCYTGHSTLLVPSRLWKVPKSVRGLIDTVDIWLLTLEKRGCASLLKAGASGVAEAFALSLFASKFSGEHLEVDMDPTDLHREMTI
;
A
#
# COMPACT_ATOMS: atom_id res chain seq x y z
N LEU A 1 21.94 -7.75 5.88
CA LEU A 1 20.52 -7.76 6.27
C LEU A 1 20.25 -9.10 6.92
N ALA A 2 19.48 -9.15 8.00
CA ALA A 2 19.06 -10.43 8.57
C ALA A 2 18.31 -11.26 7.51
N PRO A 3 18.39 -12.60 7.55
CA PRO A 3 17.56 -13.45 6.71
C PRO A 3 16.08 -13.05 6.81
N ASP A 4 15.37 -13.13 5.69
CA ASP A 4 13.94 -12.81 5.61
C ASP A 4 13.56 -11.40 6.05
N ALA A 5 14.49 -10.43 6.03
CA ALA A 5 14.20 -9.03 6.33
C ALA A 5 14.05 -8.20 5.05
N LEU A 6 12.98 -7.40 4.98
CA LEU A 6 12.82 -6.43 3.91
C LEU A 6 13.82 -5.29 4.04
N ASN A 7 14.45 -4.93 2.92
CA ASN A 7 15.31 -3.77 2.84
C ASN A 7 14.44 -2.48 2.84
N PRO A 8 14.71 -1.49 3.72
CA PRO A 8 14.01 -0.20 3.71
C PRO A 8 14.04 0.51 2.35
N ILE A 9 15.10 0.32 1.56
CA ILE A 9 15.22 0.84 0.20
C ILE A 9 14.14 0.22 -0.70
N SER A 10 13.84 -1.07 -0.55
CA SER A 10 12.80 -1.74 -1.34
C SER A 10 11.41 -1.23 -0.97
N ILE A 11 11.15 -0.96 0.31
CA ILE A 11 9.89 -0.35 0.77
C ILE A 11 9.73 1.05 0.17
N ASN A 12 10.76 1.89 0.29
CA ASN A 12 10.74 3.26 -0.23
C ASN A 12 10.62 3.31 -1.75
N ALA A 13 11.36 2.45 -2.47
CA ALA A 13 11.29 2.36 -3.92
C ALA A 13 9.90 1.91 -4.40
N THR A 14 9.31 0.93 -3.73
CA THR A 14 7.95 0.45 -4.04
C THR A 14 6.91 1.51 -3.77
N ARG A 15 6.98 2.20 -2.61
CA ARG A 15 6.11 3.33 -2.30
C ARG A 15 6.23 4.42 -3.37
N TYR A 16 7.45 4.79 -3.74
CA TYR A 16 7.67 5.80 -4.77
C TYR A 16 7.09 5.36 -6.12
N ALA A 17 7.32 4.11 -6.53
CA ALA A 17 6.77 3.53 -7.76
C ALA A 17 5.23 3.61 -7.76
N LEU A 18 4.56 3.21 -6.68
CA LEU A 18 3.11 3.26 -6.59
C LEU A 18 2.58 4.69 -6.69
N LEU A 19 3.14 5.62 -5.93
CA LEU A 19 2.63 6.99 -5.87
C LEU A 19 2.92 7.79 -7.14
N SER A 20 4.09 7.58 -7.75
CA SER A 20 4.46 8.24 -9.02
C SER A 20 3.67 7.72 -10.23
N ASN A 21 3.12 6.50 -10.15
CA ASN A 21 2.26 5.91 -11.18
C ASN A 21 0.76 6.05 -10.86
N SER A 22 0.42 6.78 -9.79
CA SER A 22 -0.96 7.05 -9.39
C SER A 22 -1.29 8.52 -9.59
N ARG A 23 -2.44 8.81 -10.20
CA ARG A 23 -2.96 10.17 -10.33
C ARG A 23 -3.15 10.79 -8.94
N ALA A 24 -2.87 12.09 -8.77
CA ALA A 24 -2.98 12.77 -7.48
C ALA A 24 -3.99 13.94 -7.53
N PRO A 25 -5.31 13.68 -7.66
CA PRO A 25 -6.32 14.72 -7.85
C PRO A 25 -6.33 15.85 -6.82
N LEU A 26 -5.97 15.54 -5.57
CA LEU A 26 -5.95 16.52 -4.47
C LEU A 26 -4.79 17.52 -4.58
N LEU A 27 -3.77 17.20 -5.37
CA LEU A 27 -2.58 18.03 -5.61
C LEU A 27 -2.56 18.64 -7.02
N GLU A 28 -3.51 18.24 -7.88
CA GLU A 28 -3.58 18.70 -9.27
C GLU A 28 -4.19 20.11 -9.38
N HIS A 29 -3.59 20.92 -10.26
CA HIS A 29 -4.11 22.23 -10.63
C HIS A 29 -5.21 22.08 -11.70
N GLY A 30 -6.21 22.96 -11.69
CA GLY A 30 -7.29 22.96 -12.69
C GLY A 30 -8.39 21.92 -12.47
N ILE A 31 -8.35 21.18 -11.35
CA ILE A 31 -9.39 20.24 -10.96
C ILE A 31 -10.51 20.94 -10.20
N SER A 32 -11.76 20.59 -10.51
CA SER A 32 -12.93 21.17 -9.85
C SER A 32 -12.98 20.79 -8.37
N GLU A 33 -13.46 21.73 -7.54
CA GLU A 33 -13.66 21.47 -6.11
C GLU A 33 -14.65 20.33 -5.86
N GLN A 34 -15.63 20.15 -6.74
CA GLN A 34 -16.55 19.02 -6.69
C GLN A 34 -15.81 17.68 -6.84
N TYR A 35 -14.93 17.55 -7.83
CA TYR A 35 -14.15 16.33 -8.02
C TYR A 35 -13.19 16.07 -6.85
N LYS A 36 -12.56 17.11 -6.28
CA LYS A 36 -11.74 16.96 -5.07
C LYS A 36 -12.55 16.40 -3.91
N ARG A 37 -13.76 16.91 -3.68
CA ARG A 37 -14.67 16.39 -2.63
C ARG A 37 -15.04 14.93 -2.85
N GLU A 38 -15.27 14.52 -4.08
CA GLU A 38 -15.53 13.12 -4.43
C GLU A 38 -14.33 12.22 -4.11
N MET A 39 -13.10 12.66 -4.43
CA MET A 39 -11.89 11.91 -4.09
C MET A 39 -11.65 11.82 -2.58
N ILE A 40 -11.93 12.89 -1.84
CA ILE A 40 -11.89 12.88 -0.36
C ILE A 40 -12.93 11.89 0.20
N ALA A 41 -14.16 11.90 -0.32
CA ALA A 41 -15.20 10.97 0.12
C ALA A 41 -14.83 9.51 -0.18
N LEU A 42 -14.15 9.24 -1.29
CA LEU A 42 -13.62 7.91 -1.60
C LEU A 42 -12.49 7.50 -0.65
N ALA A 43 -11.58 8.42 -0.30
CA ALA A 43 -10.50 8.18 0.65
C ALA A 43 -11.02 7.90 2.08
N GLN A 44 -12.15 8.49 2.46
CA GLN A 44 -12.77 8.25 3.77
C GLN A 44 -13.42 6.86 3.88
N ARG A 45 -13.71 6.18 2.76
CA ARG A 45 -14.24 4.81 2.74
C ARG A 45 -13.13 3.78 2.91
N LYS A 46 -12.37 3.93 4.00
CA LYS A 46 -11.25 3.05 4.38
C LYS A 46 -11.66 1.81 5.18
N ASN A 47 -12.93 1.73 5.59
CA ASN A 47 -13.45 0.60 6.37
C ASN A 47 -13.19 -0.73 5.63
N MET A 48 -12.64 -1.71 6.34
CA MET A 48 -12.28 -3.03 5.81
C MET A 48 -11.18 -3.06 4.72
N CYS A 49 -10.55 -1.94 4.37
CA CYS A 49 -9.22 -1.95 3.76
C CYS A 49 -8.20 -1.91 4.89
N TYR A 50 -7.19 -2.78 4.98
CA TYR A 50 -6.77 -3.89 4.13
C TYR A 50 -6.99 -5.22 4.88
N THR A 51 -7.55 -6.26 4.24
CA THR A 51 -7.80 -7.56 4.89
C THR A 51 -6.79 -8.65 4.49
N GLY A 52 -6.54 -9.61 5.40
CA GLY A 52 -5.59 -10.72 5.21
C GLY A 52 -4.18 -10.39 5.69
N HIS A 53 -3.17 -11.13 5.23
CA HIS A 53 -1.83 -11.08 5.84
C HIS A 53 -0.98 -9.86 5.51
N SER A 54 -0.05 -9.56 6.41
CA SER A 54 0.92 -8.48 6.30
C SER A 54 1.73 -8.62 5.01
N THR A 55 1.93 -7.51 4.30
CA THR A 55 2.83 -7.50 3.15
C THR A 55 4.30 -7.48 3.56
N LEU A 56 4.63 -7.22 4.83
CA LEU A 56 6.02 -7.30 5.33
C LEU A 56 6.53 -8.74 5.44
N LEU A 57 5.63 -9.72 5.42
CA LEU A 57 6.00 -11.13 5.34
C LEU A 57 6.78 -11.41 4.05
N VAL A 58 7.96 -11.99 4.21
CA VAL A 58 8.79 -12.47 3.11
C VAL A 58 9.11 -13.95 3.31
N PRO A 59 9.29 -14.72 2.21
CA PRO A 59 9.34 -14.28 0.81
C PRO A 59 7.98 -13.85 0.24
N SER A 60 7.97 -12.80 -0.60
CA SER A 60 6.76 -12.31 -1.26
C SER A 60 7.04 -11.85 -2.69
N ARG A 61 6.07 -12.07 -3.59
CA ARG A 61 6.13 -11.62 -4.99
C ARG A 61 5.94 -10.11 -5.14
N LEU A 62 5.55 -9.42 -4.07
CA LEU A 62 5.32 -7.98 -4.05
C LEU A 62 6.63 -7.18 -4.08
N TRP A 63 7.69 -7.68 -3.44
CA TRP A 63 8.94 -6.93 -3.25
C TRP A 63 9.99 -7.19 -4.33
N LYS A 64 9.56 -7.37 -5.58
CA LYS A 64 10.48 -7.55 -6.70
C LYS A 64 11.23 -6.26 -6.98
N VAL A 65 12.55 -6.34 -7.08
CA VAL A 65 13.39 -5.23 -7.57
C VAL A 65 13.33 -5.21 -9.10
N PRO A 66 12.68 -4.21 -9.72
CA PRO A 66 12.57 -4.15 -11.17
C PRO A 66 13.93 -3.83 -11.79
N LYS A 67 14.27 -4.51 -12.90
CA LYS A 67 15.50 -4.26 -13.69
C LYS A 67 15.21 -3.55 -15.02
N SER A 68 13.95 -3.22 -15.27
CA SER A 68 13.48 -2.57 -16.51
C SER A 68 12.19 -1.79 -16.22
N VAL A 69 11.83 -0.88 -17.12
CA VAL A 69 10.56 -0.13 -17.04
C VAL A 69 9.36 -1.08 -17.04
N ARG A 70 9.37 -2.13 -17.87
CA ARG A 70 8.31 -3.15 -17.87
C ARG A 70 8.22 -3.85 -16.51
N GLY A 71 9.35 -4.23 -15.92
CA GLY A 71 9.35 -4.83 -14.58
C GLY A 71 8.82 -3.89 -13.50
N LEU A 72 9.05 -2.59 -13.63
CA LEU A 72 8.49 -1.58 -12.72
C LEU A 72 6.96 -1.53 -12.84
N ILE A 73 6.43 -1.49 -14.06
CA ILE A 73 4.98 -1.50 -14.34
C ILE A 73 4.36 -2.78 -13.77
N ASP A 74 4.95 -3.95 -14.04
CA ASP A 74 4.46 -5.23 -13.51
C ASP A 74 4.43 -5.24 -11.98
N THR A 75 5.44 -4.67 -11.32
CA THR A 75 5.47 -4.52 -9.86
C THR A 75 4.31 -3.63 -9.39
N VAL A 76 4.11 -2.46 -10.01
CA VAL A 76 3.01 -1.55 -9.67
C VAL A 76 1.65 -2.24 -9.85
N ASP A 77 1.44 -2.93 -10.96
CA ASP A 77 0.18 -3.62 -11.27
C ASP A 77 -0.14 -4.71 -10.25
N ILE A 78 0.84 -5.53 -9.87
CA ILE A 78 0.65 -6.59 -8.86
C ILE A 78 0.29 -5.97 -7.51
N TRP A 79 0.92 -4.85 -7.13
CA TRP A 79 0.60 -4.16 -5.88
C TRP A 79 -0.82 -3.59 -5.90
N LEU A 80 -1.19 -2.84 -6.93
CA LEU A 80 -2.52 -2.27 -7.07
C LEU A 80 -3.59 -3.36 -7.09
N LEU A 81 -3.37 -4.44 -7.85
CA LEU A 81 -4.25 -5.60 -7.87
C LEU A 81 -4.39 -6.25 -6.49
N THR A 82 -3.28 -6.40 -5.76
CA THR A 82 -3.30 -6.97 -4.40
C THR A 82 -4.11 -6.10 -3.47
N LEU A 83 -3.87 -4.78 -3.44
CA LEU A 83 -4.63 -3.84 -2.61
C LEU A 83 -6.12 -3.87 -2.96
N GLU A 84 -6.46 -3.90 -4.25
CA GLU A 84 -7.85 -3.98 -4.70
C GLU A 84 -8.54 -5.25 -4.21
N LYS A 85 -7.88 -6.40 -4.38
CA LYS A 85 -8.39 -7.72 -3.94
C LYS A 85 -8.50 -7.85 -2.43
N ARG A 86 -7.80 -7.01 -1.66
CA ARG A 86 -7.87 -6.96 -0.18
C ARG A 86 -8.80 -5.86 0.36
N GLY A 87 -9.69 -5.33 -0.49
CA GLY A 87 -10.78 -4.44 -0.07
C GLY A 87 -10.49 -2.95 -0.25
N CYS A 88 -9.35 -2.56 -0.82
CA CYS A 88 -8.94 -1.15 -0.90
C CYS A 88 -9.43 -0.41 -2.16
N ALA A 89 -10.38 -0.98 -2.92
CA ALA A 89 -10.83 -0.41 -4.19
C ALA A 89 -11.28 1.06 -4.10
N SER A 90 -11.93 1.48 -3.00
CA SER A 90 -12.33 2.88 -2.81
C SER A 90 -11.12 3.80 -2.64
N LEU A 91 -10.13 3.38 -1.85
CA LEU A 91 -8.89 4.13 -1.66
C LEU A 91 -8.10 4.24 -2.97
N LEU A 92 -8.00 3.16 -3.75
CA LEU A 92 -7.31 3.19 -5.04
C LEU A 92 -7.96 4.18 -6.01
N LYS A 93 -9.31 4.26 -6.03
CA LYS A 93 -10.05 5.24 -6.83
C LYS A 93 -9.83 6.69 -6.38
N ALA A 94 -9.48 6.93 -5.12
CA ALA A 94 -9.13 8.26 -4.62
C ALA A 94 -7.75 8.76 -5.10
N GLY A 95 -6.99 7.92 -5.81
CA GLY A 95 -5.68 8.25 -6.37
C GLY A 95 -4.55 8.10 -5.36
N ALA A 96 -3.44 8.83 -5.59
CA ALA A 96 -2.19 8.67 -4.87
C ALA A 96 -2.34 8.75 -3.34
N SER A 97 -3.23 9.62 -2.82
CA SER A 97 -3.48 9.71 -1.38
C SER A 97 -4.09 8.43 -0.81
N GLY A 98 -5.09 7.85 -1.48
CA GLY A 98 -5.69 6.59 -1.04
C GLY A 98 -4.77 5.39 -1.29
N VAL A 99 -3.97 5.39 -2.37
CA VAL A 99 -2.92 4.39 -2.59
C VAL A 99 -1.89 4.43 -1.45
N ALA A 100 -1.50 5.61 -0.98
CA ALA A 100 -0.58 5.75 0.15
C ALA A 100 -1.15 5.15 1.44
N GLU A 101 -2.43 5.40 1.72
CA GLU A 101 -3.13 4.85 2.89
C GLU A 101 -3.28 3.33 2.78
N ALA A 102 -3.75 2.82 1.64
CA ALA A 102 -3.89 1.38 1.39
C ALA A 102 -2.53 0.66 1.51
N PHE A 103 -1.46 1.26 0.98
CA PHE A 103 -0.11 0.73 1.12
C PHE A 103 0.31 0.66 2.60
N ALA A 104 0.11 1.73 3.37
CA ALA A 104 0.45 1.76 4.79
C ALA A 104 -0.30 0.68 5.60
N LEU A 105 -1.61 0.55 5.37
CA LEU A 105 -2.45 -0.46 5.99
C LEU A 105 -1.98 -1.90 5.66
N SER A 106 -1.58 -2.11 4.40
CA SER A 106 -1.11 -3.42 3.95
C SER A 106 0.19 -3.88 4.62
N LEU A 107 1.02 -2.97 5.13
CA LEU A 107 2.30 -3.34 5.76
C LEU A 107 2.08 -4.16 7.03
N PHE A 108 1.06 -3.84 7.83
CA PHE A 108 0.81 -4.49 9.11
C PHE A 108 -0.47 -5.33 9.13
N ALA A 109 -1.05 -5.63 7.96
CA ALA A 109 -2.38 -6.24 7.91
C ALA A 109 -3.39 -5.46 8.75
N SER A 110 -3.34 -4.13 8.68
CA SER A 110 -4.20 -3.29 9.49
C SER A 110 -5.42 -2.84 8.69
N LYS A 111 -6.54 -2.69 9.40
CA LYS A 111 -7.81 -2.24 8.82
C LYS A 111 -8.60 -1.41 9.79
N PHE A 112 -9.37 -0.47 9.27
CA PHE A 112 -10.39 0.20 10.06
C PHE A 112 -11.67 -0.66 10.10
N SER A 113 -12.23 -0.82 11.29
CA SER A 113 -13.52 -1.45 11.57
C SER A 113 -14.35 -0.46 12.40
N GLY A 114 -15.15 0.35 11.70
CA GLY A 114 -15.70 1.58 12.28
C GLY A 114 -14.58 2.57 12.62
N GLU A 115 -14.55 3.03 13.87
CA GLU A 115 -13.55 3.98 14.38
C GLU A 115 -12.30 3.30 14.96
N HIS A 116 -12.25 1.97 14.95
CA HIS A 116 -11.13 1.21 15.49
C HIS A 116 -10.16 0.79 14.40
N LEU A 117 -8.86 0.96 14.66
CA LEU A 117 -7.79 0.37 13.85
C LEU A 117 -7.42 -0.98 14.44
N GLU A 118 -7.69 -2.05 13.70
CA GLU A 118 -7.28 -3.41 14.02
C GLU A 118 -5.96 -3.73 13.30
N VAL A 119 -5.07 -4.49 13.94
CA VAL A 119 -3.79 -4.95 13.37
C VAL A 119 -3.76 -6.47 13.47
N ASP A 120 -3.66 -7.14 12.32
CA ASP A 120 -3.76 -8.61 12.20
C ASP A 120 -2.39 -9.27 11.87
N MET A 121 -1.29 -8.56 12.17
CA MET A 121 0.07 -9.09 12.04
C MET A 121 0.48 -9.80 13.33
N ASP A 122 1.03 -11.01 13.21
CA ASP A 122 1.57 -11.71 14.37
C ASP A 122 2.89 -11.04 14.80
N PRO A 123 3.10 -10.69 16.09
CA PRO A 123 4.38 -10.19 16.57
C PRO A 123 5.59 -11.07 16.19
N THR A 124 5.41 -12.39 16.03
CA THR A 124 6.48 -13.28 15.56
C THR A 124 6.95 -12.95 14.14
N ASP A 125 6.09 -12.37 13.30
CA ASP A 125 6.44 -11.94 11.94
C ASP A 125 7.43 -10.77 11.93
N LEU A 126 7.49 -10.02 13.04
CA LEU A 126 8.46 -8.96 13.28
C LEU A 126 9.70 -9.44 14.04
N HIS A 127 9.68 -10.66 14.58
CA HIS A 127 10.81 -11.18 15.32
C HIS A 127 12.02 -11.34 14.40
N ARG A 128 13.15 -10.76 14.80
CA ARG A 128 14.43 -10.86 14.10
C ARG A 128 15.47 -11.36 15.09
N GLU A 129 16.07 -12.49 14.81
CA GLU A 129 17.26 -12.93 15.53
C GLU A 129 18.38 -11.95 15.23
N MET A 130 18.79 -11.18 16.23
CA MET A 130 19.99 -10.34 16.15
C MET A 130 21.19 -11.26 16.37
N THR A 131 21.76 -11.79 15.29
CA THR A 131 23.07 -12.45 15.36
C THR A 131 24.12 -11.37 15.57
N ILE A 132 24.76 -11.37 16.74
CA ILE A 132 25.92 -10.51 17.08
C ILE A 132 27.18 -11.13 16.46
#